data_AF-A0A7Z3BP88-F1
#
_entry.id   AF-A0A7Z3BP88-F1
#
_cell.length_a   1.000
_cell.length_b   1.000
_cell.length_c   1.000
_cell.angle_alpha   90.00
_cell.angle_beta   90.00
_cell.angle_gamma   90.00
#
_symmetry.space_group_name_H-M   'P 1'
#
loop_
_entity.id
_entity.type
_entity.pdbx_description
1 polymer ?
#
loop_
_entity_poly.entity_id
_entity_poly.type
_entity_poly.pdbx_seq_one_letter_code
_entity_poly.pdbx_strand_id
1 'polypeptide(L)' 'MTFDQALDHFGSCRAIGDALGVSISRVSQLRSAGGFSYQAQCVLEKASSGKLQALNEDVPKKLAA' A
#
# COMPACT_ATOMS: atom_id res chain seq x y z
N MET A 1 1.90 0.59 -7.48
CA MET A 1 2.72 1.38 -6.53
C MET A 1 3.48 0.49 -5.56
N THR A 2 4.69 0.89 -5.16
CA THR A 2 5.49 0.22 -4.11
C THR A 2 5.17 0.75 -2.70
N PHE A 3 5.67 0.05 -1.66
CA PHE A 3 5.55 0.53 -0.27
C PHE A 3 6.24 1.88 -0.06
N ASP A 4 7.45 2.05 -0.60
CA ASP A 4 8.20 3.29 -0.47
C ASP A 4 7.51 4.46 -1.15
N GLN A 5 6.86 4.27 -2.31
CA GLN A 5 6.04 5.32 -2.94
C GLN A 5 4.87 5.73 -2.06
N ALA A 6 4.19 4.77 -1.44
CA ALA A 6 3.11 5.09 -0.49
C ALA A 6 3.67 5.80 0.76
N LEU A 7 4.83 5.38 1.27
CA LEU A 7 5.45 6.01 2.44
C LEU A 7 5.90 7.45 2.15
N ASP A 8 6.46 7.70 0.98
CA ASP A 8 6.83 9.05 0.53
C ASP A 8 5.59 9.95 0.42
N HIS A 9 4.50 9.43 -0.14
CA HIS A 9 3.26 10.19 -0.31
C HIS A 9 2.51 10.47 1.01
N PHE A 10 2.31 9.44 1.84
CA PHE A 10 1.53 9.53 3.08
C PHE A 10 2.39 9.97 4.28
N GLY A 11 3.71 9.96 4.16
CA GLY A 11 4.68 10.40 5.17
C GLY A 11 4.86 9.45 6.36
N SER A 12 3.97 8.49 6.58
CA SER A 12 4.11 7.52 7.67
C SER A 12 3.32 6.23 7.45
N CYS A 13 3.77 5.13 8.07
CA CYS A 13 3.01 3.87 8.12
C CYS A 13 1.64 4.03 8.79
N ARG A 14 1.50 4.99 9.72
CA ARG A 14 0.22 5.28 10.37
C ARG A 14 -0.78 5.85 9.38
N ALA A 15 -0.38 6.86 8.61
CA ALA A 15 -1.24 7.45 7.58
C ALA A 15 -1.64 6.43 6.49
N ILE A 16 -0.72 5.53 6.10
CA ILE A 16 -1.04 4.40 5.22
C ILE A 16 -2.10 3.48 5.86
N GLY A 17 -1.96 3.17 7.15
CA GLY A 17 -2.92 2.35 7.90
C GLY A 17 -4.29 2.99 7.97
N ASP A 18 -4.35 4.29 8.28
CA ASP A 18 -5.58 5.08 8.31
C ASP A 18 -6.27 5.09 6.93
N ALA A 19 -5.51 5.26 5.84
CA ALA A 19 -6.04 5.20 4.48
C ALA A 19 -6.58 3.82 4.08
N LEU A 20 -5.95 2.75 4.56
CA LEU A 20 -6.37 1.36 4.33
C LEU A 20 -7.45 0.87 5.29
N GLY A 21 -7.74 1.62 6.36
CA GLY A 21 -8.62 1.17 7.45
C GLY A 21 -8.03 0.00 8.25
N VAL A 22 -6.71 -0.10 8.38
CA VAL A 22 -6.01 -1.20 9.07
C VAL A 22 -5.03 -0.68 10.12
N SER A 23 -4.64 -1.57 11.04
CA SER A 23 -3.65 -1.24 12.08
C SER A 23 -2.23 -1.06 11.52
N ILE A 24 -1.41 -0.28 12.23
CA ILE A 24 0.02 -0.10 11.91
C ILE A 24 0.76 -1.44 11.83
N SER A 25 0.44 -2.39 12.71
CA SER A 25 1.02 -3.74 12.68
C SER A 25 0.71 -4.47 11.38
N ARG A 26 -0.49 -4.28 10.83
CA ARG A 26 -0.86 -4.84 9.51
C ARG A 26 -0.08 -4.16 8.39
N VAL A 27 0.14 -2.85 8.45
CA VAL A 27 0.99 -2.13 7.49
C VAL A 27 2.43 -2.66 7.51
N SER A 28 3.00 -2.91 8.70
CA SER A 28 4.32 -3.53 8.83
C SER A 28 4.38 -4.93 8.21
N GLN A 29 3.33 -5.75 8.37
CA GLN A 29 3.26 -7.05 7.72
C GLN A 29 3.20 -6.94 6.19
N LEU A 30 2.45 -5.97 5.65
CA LEU A 30 2.39 -5.71 4.20
C LEU A 30 3.77 -5.33 3.66
N ARG A 31 4.51 -4.47 4.38
CA ARG A 31 5.90 -4.13 4.06
C ARG A 31 6.78 -5.38 4.02
N SER A 32 6.72 -6.24 5.06
CA SER A 32 7.47 -7.49 5.10
C SER A 32 7.04 -8.51 4.04
N ALA A 33 5.77 -8.47 3.61
CA ALA A 33 5.25 -9.28 2.51
C ALA A 33 5.68 -8.78 1.13
N GLY A 34 6.38 -7.64 1.07
CA GLY A 34 6.92 -7.06 -0.16
C GLY A 34 6.08 -5.93 -0.75
N GLY A 35 5.00 -5.50 -0.08
CA GLY A 35 4.14 -4.43 -0.57
C GLY A 35 2.65 -4.71 -0.38
N PHE A 36 1.84 -4.11 -1.26
CA PHE A 36 0.39 -4.12 -1.15
C PHE A 36 -0.24 -5.06 -2.18
N SER A 37 -1.32 -5.75 -1.79
CA SER A 37 -2.20 -6.41 -2.75
C SER A 37 -2.81 -5.37 -3.70
N TYR A 38 -3.24 -5.79 -4.89
CA TYR A 38 -3.83 -4.87 -5.87
C TYR A 38 -5.02 -4.08 -5.30
N GLN A 39 -5.87 -4.75 -4.51
CA GLN A 39 -6.99 -4.10 -3.82
C GLN A 39 -6.53 -2.98 -2.89
N ALA A 40 -5.48 -3.22 -2.08
CA ALA A 40 -4.92 -2.21 -1.20
C ALA A 40 -4.30 -1.06 -2.00
N GLN A 41 -3.65 -1.35 -3.13
CA GLN A 41 -3.17 -0.32 -4.04
C GLN A 41 -4.31 0.56 -4.59
N CYS A 42 -5.44 -0.02 -5.00
CA CYS A 42 -6.61 0.77 -5.46
C CYS A 42 -7.19 1.68 -4.37
N VAL A 43 -7.16 1.24 -3.10
CA VAL A 43 -7.60 2.08 -1.97
C VAL A 43 -6.63 3.25 -1.77
N LEU A 44 -5.33 2.99 -1.79
CA LEU A 44 -4.29 4.02 -1.66
C LEU A 44 -4.31 5.00 -2.84
N GLU A 45 -4.54 4.53 -4.06
CA GLU A 45 -4.71 5.36 -5.26
C GLU A 45 -5.85 6.36 -5.05
N LYS A 46 -7.02 5.89 -4.64
CA LYS A 46 -8.17 6.75 -4.33
C LYS A 46 -7.87 7.74 -3.20
N ALA A 47 -7.27 7.27 -2.11
CA ALA A 47 -6.89 8.11 -0.97
C ALA A 47 -5.87 9.19 -1.35
N SER A 48 -4.98 8.89 -2.31
CA SER A 48 -3.99 9.83 -2.85
C SER A 48 -4.54 10.78 -3.92
N SER A 49 -5.85 10.71 -4.23
CA SER A 49 -6.48 11.42 -5.36
C SER A 49 -5.79 11.14 -6.70
N GLY A 50 -5.35 9.89 -6.92
CA GLY A 50 -4.67 9.45 -8.14
C GLY A 50 -3.19 9.82 -8.24
N LYS A 51 -2.57 10.37 -7.19
CA LYS A 51 -1.12 10.63 -7.17
C LYS A 51 -0.28 9.35 -7.13
N LEU A 52 -0.82 8.30 -6.53
CA LEU A 52 -0.27 6.95 -6.59
C LEU A 52 -1.11 6.12 -7.55
N GLN A 53 -0.46 5.32 -8.40
CA GLN A 53 -1.15 4.45 -9.35
C GLN A 53 -1.12 2.99 -8.91
N ALA A 54 -2.28 2.33 -8.93
CA ALA A 54 -2.38 0.91 -8.67
C ALA A 54 -1.92 0.11 -9.90
N LEU A 55 -0.87 -0.69 -9.73
CA LEU A 55 -0.27 -1.48 -10.80
C LEU A 55 -0.17 -2.94 -10.38
N ASN A 56 -0.65 -3.84 -11.24
CA ASN A 56 -0.64 -5.28 -10.95
C ASN A 56 0.80 -5.83 -10.85
N GLU A 57 1.73 -5.25 -11.61
CA GLU A 57 3.16 -5.60 -11.56
C GLU A 57 3.81 -5.34 -10.19
N ASP A 58 3.28 -4.37 -9.42
CA ASP A 58 3.77 -4.04 -8.09
C ASP A 58 3.15 -4.94 -6.99
N VAL A 59 2.24 -5.84 -7.35
CA VAL A 59 1.71 -6.82 -6.41
C VAL A 59 2.84 -7.79 -6.04
N PRO A 60 3.13 -7.97 -4.75
CA PRO A 60 4.17 -8.90 -4.34
C PRO A 60 3.85 -10.31 -4.81
N LYS A 61 4.81 -11.00 -5.45
CA LYS A 61 4.62 -12.36 -5.98
C LYS A 61 4.13 -13.37 -4.94
N LYS A 62 4.41 -13.13 -3.66
CA LYS A 62 3.94 -13.95 -2.52
C LYS A 62 2.43 -13.82 -2.24
N LEU A 63 1.78 -12.78 -2.80
CA LEU A 63 0.34 -12.50 -2.71
C LEU A 63 -0.39 -12.79 -4.03
N ALA A 64 0.32 -13.18 -5.09
CA ALA A 64 -0.22 -13.44 -6.42
C ALA A 64 -0.63 -14.92 -6.64
N ALA A 65 -0.75 -15.70 -5.57
CA ALA A 65 -1.09 -17.12 -5.57
C ALA A 65 -2.55 -17.35 -5.14
#